data_AF-A0A7Z2ZS42-F1
#
_entry.id   AF-A0A7Z2ZS42-F1
#
_cell.length_a   1.000
_cell.length_b   1.000
_cell.length_c   1.000
_cell.angle_alpha   90.00
_cell.angle_beta   90.00
_cell.angle_gamma   90.00
#
_symmetry.space_group_name_H-M   'P 1'
#
loop_
_entity.id
_entity.type
_entity.pdbx_description
1 polymer ?
#
loop_
_entity_poly.entity_id
_entity_poly.type
_entity_poly.pdbx_seq_one_letter_code
_entity_poly.pdbx_strand_id
1 'polypeptide(L)'
;MKITLFLGLTLCAGAALAQDPAAAGTPTYGAADCKVGKLLPPPAGGAVQWRGNCKDGFADGPGVLEWTTKDGTALRLEAAFARGAVVGEGKLRAGGRFDYIGTLVNGMPDGEGYLKFADGHRYEGGIRHMQREGQGTLIYPNGDVYQGGFHDNKLSGTGRLTFALGGKIEGEFKDGKPDAKAKITYAGSGREAEFGNLRHERAQEEDGKPLAFQIREDEPHLGTLLRKATIKSSVPLTSNWKALSEAQKDVVRSHYPALEEGDEPPFPVRGEGELLKVLHAVGNRYNATGMLRLNVLVGADGKAKQVARVGDFDQDVVRYAASAAMVQEYKPALCHGAPCEMMYALRVNLVRQMP
;
A
#
# COMPACT_ATOMS: atom_id res chain seq x y z
N MET A 1 8.73 9.66 -60.86
CA MET A 1 7.54 10.23 -60.18
C MET A 1 7.33 9.47 -58.87
N LYS A 2 7.82 10.01 -57.75
CA LYS A 2 7.62 9.46 -56.40
C LYS A 2 6.92 10.55 -55.59
N ILE A 3 5.68 10.31 -55.19
CA ILE A 3 4.90 11.19 -54.34
C ILE A 3 5.12 10.72 -52.91
N THR A 4 5.80 11.55 -52.12
CA THR A 4 5.95 11.38 -50.68
C THR A 4 4.77 12.06 -49.98
N LEU A 5 3.86 11.28 -49.40
CA LEU A 5 2.79 11.80 -48.55
C LEU A 5 3.36 12.07 -47.15
N PHE A 6 3.43 13.34 -46.75
CA PHE A 6 3.63 13.75 -45.36
C PHE A 6 2.28 13.66 -44.64
N LEU A 7 2.14 12.68 -43.73
CA LEU A 7 1.01 12.62 -42.80
C LEU A 7 1.35 13.54 -41.61
N GLY A 8 0.82 14.76 -41.63
CA GLY A 8 0.90 15.69 -40.51
C GLY A 8 0.04 15.17 -39.35
N LEU A 9 0.68 14.68 -38.30
CA LEU A 9 0.03 14.32 -37.04
C LEU A 9 -0.18 15.62 -36.24
N THR A 10 -1.35 16.24 -36.41
CA THR A 10 -1.76 17.39 -35.59
C THR A 10 -2.11 16.88 -34.20
N LEU A 11 -1.18 16.97 -33.25
CA LEU A 11 -1.48 16.85 -31.83
C LEU A 11 -2.37 18.04 -31.44
N CYS A 12 -3.68 17.83 -31.35
CA CYS A 12 -4.55 18.69 -30.57
C CYS A 12 -4.22 18.47 -29.09
N ALA A 13 -3.25 19.22 -28.56
CA ALA A 13 -3.18 19.44 -27.12
C ALA A 13 -4.43 20.22 -26.72
N GLY A 14 -5.45 19.51 -26.24
CA GLY A 14 -6.60 20.13 -25.61
C GLY A 14 -6.13 20.83 -24.34
N ALA A 15 -5.82 22.12 -24.44
CA ALA A 15 -5.71 22.98 -23.28
C ALA A 15 -7.09 22.94 -22.60
N ALA A 16 -7.18 22.27 -21.45
CA ALA A 16 -8.34 22.40 -20.59
C ALA A 16 -8.49 23.90 -20.28
N LEU A 17 -9.55 24.52 -20.80
CA LEU A 17 -9.88 25.90 -20.50
C LEU A 17 -10.10 26.00 -19.00
N ALA A 18 -9.18 26.67 -18.30
CA ALA A 18 -9.39 27.06 -16.91
C ALA A 18 -10.70 27.84 -16.84
N GLN A 19 -11.67 27.34 -16.07
CA GLN A 19 -12.91 28.07 -15.81
C GLN A 19 -12.56 29.40 -15.15
N ASP A 20 -13.07 30.52 -15.67
CA ASP A 20 -12.84 31.85 -15.09
C ASP A 20 -13.43 31.90 -13.67
N PRO A 21 -12.60 31.93 -12.61
CA PRO A 21 -13.09 31.94 -11.23
C PRO A 21 -13.81 33.25 -10.87
N ALA A 22 -13.74 34.27 -11.75
CA ALA A 22 -14.47 35.53 -11.63
C ALA A 22 -15.86 35.51 -12.30
N ALA A 23 -16.32 34.36 -12.79
CA ALA A 23 -17.70 34.21 -13.23
C ALA A 23 -18.67 34.56 -12.09
N ALA A 24 -19.57 35.52 -12.34
CA ALA A 24 -20.51 36.04 -11.35
C ALA A 24 -21.27 34.90 -10.66
N GLY A 25 -21.21 34.86 -9.32
CA GLY A 25 -21.89 33.85 -8.49
C GLY A 25 -21.00 32.70 -7.99
N THR A 26 -19.73 32.63 -8.37
CA THR A 26 -18.79 31.63 -7.83
C THR A 26 -18.34 32.04 -6.42
N PRO A 27 -18.43 31.15 -5.40
CA PRO A 27 -17.99 31.48 -4.06
C PRO A 27 -16.48 31.72 -4.02
N THR A 28 -16.07 32.77 -3.30
CA THR A 28 -14.66 33.10 -3.02
C THR A 28 -14.44 33.14 -1.51
N TYR A 29 -13.21 32.89 -1.09
CA TYR A 29 -12.83 32.83 0.33
C TYR A 29 -11.56 33.67 0.58
N GLY A 30 -11.30 34.00 1.83
CA GLY A 30 -10.11 34.75 2.24
C GLY A 30 -10.36 36.25 2.43
N ALA A 31 -9.27 37.01 2.47
CA ALA A 31 -9.31 38.46 2.70
C ALA A 31 -9.88 39.19 1.48
N ALA A 32 -10.43 40.39 1.69
CA ALA A 32 -11.08 41.16 0.62
C ALA A 32 -10.11 41.56 -0.51
N ASP A 33 -8.84 41.74 -0.17
CA ASP A 33 -7.72 42.09 -1.04
C ASP A 33 -6.89 40.87 -1.50
N CYS A 34 -7.25 39.66 -1.05
CA CYS A 34 -6.62 38.43 -1.49
C CYS A 34 -7.55 37.23 -1.36
N LYS A 35 -8.38 37.06 -2.39
CA LYS A 35 -9.38 36.01 -2.47
C LYS A 35 -8.83 34.75 -3.14
N VAL A 36 -9.24 33.60 -2.65
CA VAL A 36 -9.15 32.32 -3.35
C VAL A 36 -10.51 31.96 -3.94
N GLY A 37 -10.49 31.24 -5.06
CA GLY A 37 -11.68 30.80 -5.77
C GLY A 37 -12.42 29.68 -5.06
N LYS A 38 -13.28 28.99 -5.81
CA LYS A 38 -14.07 27.86 -5.31
C LYS A 38 -13.15 26.76 -4.78
N LEU A 39 -13.48 26.28 -3.58
CA LEU A 39 -12.82 25.16 -2.92
C LEU A 39 -13.82 24.05 -2.66
N LEU A 40 -13.42 22.82 -2.98
CA LEU A 40 -14.13 21.61 -2.61
C LEU A 40 -13.19 20.70 -1.82
N PRO A 41 -13.61 20.19 -0.64
CA PRO A 41 -14.78 20.60 0.13
C PRO A 41 -14.65 22.05 0.65
N PRO A 42 -15.79 22.76 0.83
CA PRO A 42 -15.76 24.18 1.22
C PRO A 42 -15.23 24.36 2.65
N PRO A 43 -14.57 25.49 2.95
CA PRO A 43 -14.13 25.83 4.29
C PRO A 43 -15.28 25.97 5.29
N ALA A 44 -15.08 25.45 6.49
CA ALA A 44 -15.95 25.69 7.64
C ALA A 44 -15.96 27.20 7.95
N GLY A 45 -17.15 27.79 7.97
CA GLY A 45 -17.33 29.23 8.19
C GLY A 45 -16.69 30.12 7.10
N GLY A 46 -16.27 29.57 5.97
CA GLY A 46 -15.59 30.32 4.90
C GLY A 46 -14.16 30.75 5.21
N ALA A 47 -13.58 30.27 6.32
CA ALA A 47 -12.24 30.68 6.76
C ALA A 47 -11.12 29.92 6.03
N VAL A 48 -10.15 30.66 5.50
CA VAL A 48 -8.95 30.13 4.86
C VAL A 48 -7.72 30.92 5.28
N GLN A 49 -6.55 30.30 5.23
CA GLN A 49 -5.26 30.94 5.43
C GLN A 49 -4.42 30.81 4.16
N TRP A 50 -4.20 31.93 3.49
CA TRP A 50 -3.35 32.01 2.31
C TRP A 50 -1.97 32.57 2.69
N ARG A 51 -0.91 31.91 2.23
CA ARG A 51 0.48 32.38 2.31
C ARG A 51 1.10 32.32 0.93
N GLY A 52 1.07 33.45 0.23
CA GLY A 52 1.63 33.63 -1.10
C GLY A 52 1.36 35.04 -1.60
N ASN A 53 1.68 35.30 -2.86
CA ASN A 53 1.48 36.63 -3.43
C ASN A 53 0.00 36.86 -3.79
N CYS A 54 -0.38 38.13 -3.89
CA CYS A 54 -1.72 38.55 -4.26
C CYS A 54 -1.64 39.55 -5.40
N LYS A 55 -2.51 39.39 -6.40
CA LYS A 55 -2.60 40.26 -7.57
C LYS A 55 -4.06 40.50 -7.91
N ASP A 56 -4.43 41.76 -8.15
CA ASP A 56 -5.78 42.18 -8.52
C ASP A 56 -6.88 41.72 -7.55
N GLY A 57 -6.55 41.60 -6.25
CA GLY A 57 -7.49 41.16 -5.22
C GLY A 57 -7.59 39.64 -5.05
N PHE A 58 -6.75 38.86 -5.73
CA PHE A 58 -6.78 37.38 -5.71
C PHE A 58 -5.41 36.78 -5.43
N ALA A 59 -5.39 35.54 -4.91
CA ALA A 59 -4.17 34.74 -4.80
C ALA A 59 -3.57 34.49 -6.21
N ASP A 60 -2.28 34.76 -6.36
CA ASP A 60 -1.59 34.68 -7.65
C ASP A 60 -0.12 34.30 -7.46
N GLY A 61 0.37 33.32 -8.22
CA GLY A 61 1.69 32.72 -8.07
C GLY A 61 1.73 31.53 -7.10
N PRO A 62 2.94 31.02 -6.78
CA PRO A 62 3.10 29.91 -5.86
C PRO A 62 2.75 30.31 -4.43
N GLY A 63 2.11 29.39 -3.69
CA GLY A 63 1.85 29.61 -2.28
C GLY A 63 1.21 28.41 -1.60
N VAL A 64 0.82 28.66 -0.37
CA VAL A 64 0.25 27.66 0.54
C VAL A 64 -1.12 28.11 0.98
N LEU A 65 -2.12 27.28 0.74
CA LEU A 65 -3.49 27.47 1.17
C LEU A 65 -3.85 26.43 2.23
N GLU A 66 -4.35 26.89 3.37
CA GLU A 66 -4.82 26.03 4.45
C GLU A 66 -6.27 26.36 4.82
N TRP A 67 -7.08 25.33 5.02
CA TRP A 67 -8.44 25.48 5.50
C TRP A 67 -8.91 24.24 6.24
N THR A 68 -9.95 24.41 7.04
CA THR A 68 -10.61 23.30 7.74
C THR A 68 -12.00 23.13 7.16
N THR A 69 -12.39 21.90 6.87
CA THR A 69 -13.72 21.55 6.36
C THR A 69 -14.73 21.43 7.49
N LYS A 70 -16.03 21.36 7.16
CA LYS A 70 -17.10 21.23 8.17
C LYS A 70 -16.97 20.01 9.08
N ASP A 71 -16.36 18.92 8.60
CA ASP A 71 -16.10 17.71 9.36
C ASP A 71 -14.81 17.77 10.21
N GLY A 72 -14.15 18.94 10.27
CA GLY A 72 -12.94 19.14 11.06
C GLY A 72 -11.65 18.71 10.36
N THR A 73 -11.69 18.30 9.09
CA THR A 73 -10.48 17.95 8.34
C THR A 73 -9.67 19.19 8.01
N ALA A 74 -8.43 19.25 8.49
CA ALA A 74 -7.46 20.24 8.04
C ALA A 74 -6.89 19.85 6.66
N LEU A 75 -7.03 20.74 5.68
CA LEU A 75 -6.46 20.63 4.34
C LEU A 75 -5.33 21.64 4.18
N ARG A 76 -4.22 21.18 3.61
CA ARG A 76 -3.07 22.00 3.26
C ARG A 76 -2.71 21.75 1.80
N LEU A 77 -2.77 22.79 0.99
CA LEU A 77 -2.49 22.78 -0.44
C LEU A 77 -1.27 23.65 -0.75
N GLU A 78 -0.25 23.07 -1.35
CA GLU A 78 0.92 23.77 -1.89
C GLU A 78 0.82 23.73 -3.42
N ALA A 79 0.58 24.87 -4.05
CA ALA A 79 0.33 24.95 -5.50
C ALA A 79 0.59 26.35 -6.06
N ALA A 80 0.59 26.47 -7.40
CA ALA A 80 0.49 27.75 -8.07
C ALA A 80 -0.98 28.17 -8.23
N PHE A 81 -1.23 29.47 -8.10
CA PHE A 81 -2.54 30.08 -8.27
C PHE A 81 -2.52 31.14 -9.38
N ALA A 82 -3.62 31.29 -10.09
CA ALA A 82 -3.85 32.40 -11.00
C ALA A 82 -5.28 32.91 -10.79
N ARG A 83 -5.42 34.20 -10.47
CA ARG A 83 -6.72 34.81 -10.13
C ARG A 83 -7.53 34.00 -9.10
N GLY A 84 -6.85 33.46 -8.09
CA GLY A 84 -7.46 32.71 -6.99
C GLY A 84 -7.78 31.24 -7.29
N ALA A 85 -7.63 30.78 -8.53
CA ALA A 85 -7.79 29.37 -8.89
C ALA A 85 -6.44 28.65 -8.90
N VAL A 86 -6.44 27.37 -8.54
CA VAL A 86 -5.26 26.51 -8.66
C VAL A 86 -4.95 26.29 -10.14
N VAL A 87 -3.67 26.36 -10.49
CA VAL A 87 -3.19 26.08 -11.86
C VAL A 87 -2.05 25.08 -11.83
N GLY A 88 -2.06 24.15 -12.80
CA GLY A 88 -1.07 23.08 -12.89
C GLY A 88 -1.23 22.04 -11.78
N GLU A 89 -0.10 21.44 -11.40
CA GLU A 89 -0.04 20.45 -10.34
C GLU A 89 0.09 21.10 -8.96
N GLY A 90 -0.38 20.39 -7.94
CA GLY A 90 -0.23 20.79 -6.56
C GLY A 90 -0.10 19.61 -5.62
N LYS A 91 0.32 19.90 -4.40
CA LYS A 91 0.45 18.94 -3.31
C LYS A 91 -0.62 19.20 -2.26
N LEU A 92 -1.55 18.26 -2.10
CA LEU A 92 -2.62 18.34 -1.11
C LEU A 92 -2.39 17.34 0.02
N ARG A 93 -2.47 17.81 1.26
CA ARG A 93 -2.47 16.96 2.46
C ARG A 93 -3.81 17.10 3.20
N ALA A 94 -4.45 15.99 3.51
CA ALA A 94 -5.76 15.96 4.16
C ALA A 94 -5.70 15.34 5.56
N GLY A 95 -5.39 16.14 6.58
CA GLY A 95 -5.53 15.76 8.00
C GLY A 95 -4.81 14.46 8.39
N GLY A 96 -3.74 14.10 7.69
CA GLY A 96 -3.03 12.83 7.87
C GLY A 96 -3.68 11.61 7.22
N ARG A 97 -4.84 11.75 6.56
CA ARG A 97 -5.55 10.65 5.86
C ARG A 97 -4.91 10.27 4.53
N PHE A 98 -4.51 11.27 3.75
CA PHE A 98 -3.75 11.06 2.53
C PHE A 98 -2.90 12.28 2.17
N ASP A 99 -1.84 12.02 1.40
CA ASP A 99 -1.10 12.99 0.61
C ASP A 99 -1.41 12.76 -0.87
N TYR A 100 -1.56 13.84 -1.63
CA TYR A 100 -1.77 13.83 -3.07
C TYR A 100 -0.75 14.73 -3.76
N ILE A 101 -0.28 14.31 -4.94
CA ILE A 101 0.50 15.14 -5.87
C ILE A 101 -0.09 14.91 -7.26
N GLY A 102 -0.53 15.98 -7.93
CA GLY A 102 -1.04 15.90 -9.29
C GLY A 102 -1.96 17.05 -9.63
N THR A 103 -2.84 16.85 -10.61
CA THR A 103 -3.75 17.90 -11.10
C THR A 103 -4.89 18.17 -10.11
N LEU A 104 -5.21 19.45 -9.91
CA LEU A 104 -6.34 19.86 -9.07
C LEU A 104 -7.32 20.74 -9.83
N VAL A 105 -8.61 20.55 -9.54
CA VAL A 105 -9.69 21.44 -9.97
C VAL A 105 -10.45 21.89 -8.71
N ASN A 106 -10.60 23.20 -8.52
CA ASN A 106 -11.25 23.78 -7.33
C ASN A 106 -10.64 23.28 -5.99
N GLY A 107 -9.31 23.14 -5.96
CA GLY A 107 -8.58 22.66 -4.77
C GLY A 107 -8.72 21.17 -4.48
N MET A 108 -9.30 20.40 -5.40
CA MET A 108 -9.59 18.97 -5.26
C MET A 108 -8.85 18.16 -6.33
N PRO A 109 -8.24 17.01 -5.99
CA PRO A 109 -7.73 16.02 -6.94
C PRO A 109 -8.72 15.70 -8.07
N ASP A 110 -8.33 16.02 -9.30
CA ASP A 110 -9.10 15.76 -10.52
C ASP A 110 -8.14 15.79 -11.72
N GLY A 111 -7.97 14.66 -12.40
CA GLY A 111 -6.92 14.38 -13.38
C GLY A 111 -5.94 13.31 -12.91
N GLU A 112 -4.77 13.25 -13.56
CA GLU A 112 -3.71 12.31 -13.19
C GLU A 112 -3.01 12.73 -11.90
N GLY A 113 -2.64 11.75 -11.07
CA GLY A 113 -1.74 12.00 -9.95
C GLY A 113 -1.45 10.78 -9.09
N TYR A 114 -0.68 11.04 -8.03
CA TYR A 114 -0.23 10.08 -7.05
C TYR A 114 -0.90 10.34 -5.68
N LEU A 115 -1.53 9.31 -5.13
CA LEU A 115 -2.13 9.29 -3.79
C LEU A 115 -1.36 8.35 -2.87
N LYS A 116 -1.05 8.82 -1.67
CA LYS A 116 -0.55 8.00 -0.57
C LYS A 116 -1.52 8.08 0.59
N PHE A 117 -2.08 6.94 0.99
CA PHE A 117 -3.01 6.85 2.12
C PHE A 117 -2.28 6.58 3.43
N ALA A 118 -2.91 6.97 4.54
CA ALA A 118 -2.40 6.75 5.90
C ALA A 118 -2.20 5.26 6.24
N ASP A 119 -3.04 4.39 5.67
CA ASP A 119 -3.01 2.94 5.87
C ASP A 119 -1.92 2.24 5.03
N GLY A 120 -1.18 3.00 4.21
CA GLY A 120 -0.06 2.53 3.39
C GLY A 120 -0.42 2.20 1.94
N HIS A 121 -1.70 2.25 1.53
CA HIS A 121 -2.05 2.13 0.13
C HIS A 121 -1.43 3.29 -0.68
N ARG A 122 -1.03 2.98 -1.91
CA ARG A 122 -0.52 3.98 -2.85
C ARG A 122 -1.19 3.80 -4.19
N TYR A 123 -1.58 4.89 -4.82
CA TYR A 123 -2.23 4.87 -6.11
C TYR A 123 -1.59 5.87 -7.05
N GLU A 124 -1.43 5.49 -8.30
CA GLU A 124 -1.02 6.37 -9.40
C GLU A 124 -1.97 6.15 -10.57
N GLY A 125 -2.57 7.23 -11.07
CA GLY A 125 -3.46 7.19 -12.22
C GLY A 125 -4.57 8.25 -12.17
N GLY A 126 -5.62 8.01 -12.94
CA GLY A 126 -6.75 8.91 -13.10
C GLY A 126 -7.58 9.06 -11.82
N ILE A 127 -7.89 10.31 -11.48
CA ILE A 127 -8.80 10.66 -10.39
C ILE A 127 -9.87 11.58 -10.95
N ARG A 128 -11.12 11.35 -10.57
CA ARG A 128 -12.23 12.23 -10.90
C ARG A 128 -13.08 12.45 -9.66
N HIS A 129 -13.34 13.70 -9.29
CA HIS A 129 -14.17 14.02 -8.12
C HIS A 129 -13.74 13.27 -6.84
N MET A 130 -12.44 13.21 -6.54
CA MET A 130 -11.85 12.46 -5.41
C MET A 130 -11.95 10.93 -5.49
N GLN A 131 -12.30 10.38 -6.64
CA GLN A 131 -12.41 8.93 -6.82
C GLN A 131 -11.42 8.45 -7.87
N ARG A 132 -10.78 7.31 -7.63
CA ARG A 132 -9.97 6.65 -8.66
C ARG A 132 -10.87 6.25 -9.81
N GLU A 133 -10.48 6.63 -11.03
CA GLU A 133 -11.26 6.47 -12.25
C GLU A 133 -10.33 6.26 -13.44
N GLY A 134 -10.72 5.43 -14.40
CA GLY A 134 -9.88 5.15 -15.57
C GLY A 134 -8.71 4.21 -15.25
N GLN A 135 -7.58 4.34 -15.94
CA GLN A 135 -6.44 3.44 -15.72
C GLN A 135 -5.59 3.89 -14.54
N GLY A 136 -5.04 2.93 -13.79
CA GLY A 136 -4.09 3.23 -12.74
C GLY A 136 -3.38 2.01 -12.17
N THR A 137 -2.49 2.27 -11.22
CA THR A 137 -1.75 1.29 -10.45
C THR A 137 -2.04 1.50 -8.96
N LEU A 138 -2.57 0.47 -8.30
CA LEU A 138 -2.77 0.44 -6.84
C LEU A 138 -1.78 -0.52 -6.21
N ILE A 139 -0.96 -0.01 -5.29
CA ILE A 139 -0.02 -0.78 -4.48
C ILE A 139 -0.62 -0.93 -3.09
N TYR A 140 -0.82 -2.17 -2.66
CA TYR A 140 -1.35 -2.51 -1.35
C TYR A 140 -0.25 -2.48 -0.27
N PRO A 141 -0.60 -2.27 1.01
CA PRO A 141 0.36 -2.28 2.11
C PRO A 141 1.10 -3.62 2.31
N ASN A 142 0.59 -4.71 1.74
CA ASN A 142 1.24 -6.03 1.75
C ASN A 142 2.20 -6.25 0.56
N GLY A 143 2.27 -5.28 -0.36
CA GLY A 143 3.14 -5.28 -1.53
C GLY A 143 2.46 -5.78 -2.80
N ASP A 144 1.21 -6.26 -2.72
CA ASP A 144 0.45 -6.66 -3.90
C ASP A 144 0.25 -5.43 -4.79
N VAL A 145 0.19 -5.64 -6.10
CA VAL A 145 0.07 -4.56 -7.09
C VAL A 145 -1.05 -4.89 -8.05
N TYR A 146 -2.06 -4.02 -8.11
CA TYR A 146 -3.06 -4.05 -9.17
C TYR A 146 -2.72 -3.00 -10.23
N GLN A 147 -2.79 -3.37 -11.50
CA GLN A 147 -2.68 -2.48 -12.66
C GLN A 147 -3.88 -2.71 -13.57
N GLY A 148 -4.68 -1.69 -13.83
CA GLY A 148 -5.88 -1.84 -14.66
C GLY A 148 -6.87 -0.70 -14.48
N GLY A 149 -8.13 -0.97 -14.83
CA GLY A 149 -9.20 0.01 -14.73
C GLY A 149 -9.71 0.22 -13.30
N PHE A 150 -10.22 1.42 -13.08
CA PHE A 150 -10.87 1.87 -11.87
C PHE A 150 -12.18 2.58 -12.24
N HIS A 151 -13.20 2.34 -11.44
CA HIS A 151 -14.48 3.06 -11.53
C HIS A 151 -15.02 3.25 -10.11
N ASP A 152 -15.34 4.48 -9.72
CA ASP A 152 -15.81 4.83 -8.38
C ASP A 152 -14.97 4.18 -7.26
N ASN A 153 -13.63 4.35 -7.34
CA ASN A 153 -12.64 3.76 -6.42
C ASN A 153 -12.46 2.24 -6.47
N LYS A 154 -13.26 1.49 -7.24
CA LYS A 154 -13.18 0.02 -7.32
C LYS A 154 -12.37 -0.41 -8.55
N LEU A 155 -11.71 -1.56 -8.44
CA LEU A 155 -11.08 -2.21 -9.60
C LEU A 155 -12.17 -2.58 -10.61
N SER A 156 -11.96 -2.25 -11.88
CA SER A 156 -12.95 -2.45 -12.94
C SER A 156 -12.29 -2.70 -14.30
N GLY A 157 -13.00 -3.41 -15.18
CA GLY A 157 -12.51 -3.71 -16.52
C GLY A 157 -11.29 -4.64 -16.51
N THR A 158 -10.54 -4.65 -17.60
CA THR A 158 -9.33 -5.46 -17.71
C THR A 158 -8.24 -4.96 -16.75
N GLY A 159 -7.66 -5.89 -16.00
CA GLY A 159 -6.54 -5.61 -15.10
C GLY A 159 -5.69 -6.82 -14.76
N ARG A 160 -4.63 -6.56 -14.00
CA ARG A 160 -3.66 -7.54 -13.50
C ARG A 160 -3.40 -7.26 -12.02
N LEU A 161 -3.69 -8.23 -11.15
CA LEU A 161 -3.28 -8.25 -9.75
C LEU A 161 -2.07 -9.17 -9.61
N THR A 162 -0.91 -8.62 -9.23
CA THR A 162 0.32 -9.36 -8.99
C THR A 162 0.54 -9.47 -7.48
N PHE A 163 0.73 -10.69 -6.98
CA PHE A 163 0.91 -10.90 -5.54
C PHE A 163 2.37 -10.73 -5.14
N ALA A 164 2.59 -10.12 -3.98
CA ALA A 164 3.91 -9.86 -3.43
C ALA A 164 4.69 -11.11 -3.05
N LEU A 165 4.05 -12.28 -3.03
CA LEU A 165 4.68 -13.58 -2.76
C LEU A 165 4.71 -14.49 -3.99
N GLY A 166 4.41 -13.93 -5.17
CA GLY A 166 4.44 -14.61 -6.45
C GLY A 166 3.06 -14.98 -6.98
N GLY A 167 3.00 -15.24 -8.29
CA GLY A 167 1.75 -15.45 -9.01
C GLY A 167 1.00 -14.16 -9.32
N LYS A 168 -0.08 -14.29 -10.09
CA LYS A 168 -0.90 -13.17 -10.54
C LYS A 168 -2.30 -13.61 -10.93
N ILE A 169 -3.23 -12.67 -10.98
CA ILE A 169 -4.55 -12.80 -11.60
C ILE A 169 -4.65 -11.76 -12.72
N GLU A 170 -5.08 -12.18 -13.91
CA GLU A 170 -5.24 -11.33 -15.08
C GLU A 170 -6.62 -11.55 -15.72
N GLY A 171 -7.33 -10.49 -16.06
CA GLY A 171 -8.62 -10.60 -16.72
C GLY A 171 -9.54 -9.46 -16.36
N GLU A 172 -10.85 -9.69 -16.49
CA GLU A 172 -11.87 -8.72 -16.12
C GLU A 172 -12.04 -8.63 -14.60
N PHE A 173 -12.19 -7.41 -14.10
CA PHE A 173 -12.54 -7.09 -12.73
C PHE A 173 -13.87 -6.35 -12.69
N LYS A 174 -14.73 -6.69 -11.73
CA LYS A 174 -16.00 -6.03 -11.50
C LYS A 174 -16.21 -5.81 -10.01
N ASP A 175 -16.56 -4.58 -9.66
CA ASP A 175 -16.80 -4.18 -8.26
C ASP A 175 -15.64 -4.56 -7.31
N GLY A 176 -14.39 -4.44 -7.78
CA GLY A 176 -13.21 -4.75 -7.00
C GLY A 176 -12.83 -6.24 -6.94
N LYS A 177 -13.51 -7.12 -7.67
CA LYS A 177 -13.26 -8.57 -7.67
C LYS A 177 -12.90 -9.08 -9.07
N PRO A 178 -11.99 -10.06 -9.20
CA PRO A 178 -11.79 -10.75 -10.47
C PRO A 178 -13.06 -11.48 -10.91
N ASP A 179 -13.33 -11.48 -12.21
CA ASP A 179 -14.35 -12.33 -12.83
C ASP A 179 -13.95 -13.81 -12.71
N ALA A 180 -14.93 -14.71 -12.73
CA ALA A 180 -14.69 -16.16 -12.67
C ALA A 180 -13.79 -16.66 -13.81
N LYS A 181 -13.79 -15.99 -14.97
CA LYS A 181 -12.95 -16.33 -16.12
C LYS A 181 -11.56 -15.69 -16.07
N ALA A 182 -11.27 -14.88 -15.05
CA ALA A 182 -9.93 -14.31 -14.89
C ALA A 182 -8.90 -15.44 -14.77
N LYS A 183 -7.76 -15.27 -15.42
CA LYS A 183 -6.67 -16.23 -15.41
C LYS A 183 -5.82 -16.04 -14.16
N ILE A 184 -5.69 -17.06 -13.33
CA ILE A 184 -4.70 -17.11 -12.27
C ILE A 184 -3.44 -17.83 -12.77
N THR A 185 -2.28 -17.26 -12.51
CA THR A 185 -0.97 -17.90 -12.68
C THR A 185 -0.39 -18.17 -11.28
N TYR A 186 -0.08 -19.43 -10.98
CA TYR A 186 0.49 -19.84 -9.71
C TYR A 186 1.96 -19.42 -9.57
N ALA A 187 2.38 -19.11 -8.35
CA ALA A 187 3.75 -18.78 -7.99
C ALA A 187 4.67 -19.99 -8.22
N GLY A 188 5.88 -19.76 -8.74
CA GLY A 188 6.86 -20.82 -8.98
C GLY A 188 6.61 -21.59 -10.27
N SER A 189 5.51 -22.35 -10.35
CA SER A 189 5.20 -23.23 -11.50
C SER A 189 4.87 -22.49 -12.78
N GLY A 190 4.25 -21.31 -12.65
CA GLY A 190 3.69 -20.60 -13.78
C GLY A 190 2.44 -21.26 -14.37
N ARG A 191 1.92 -22.33 -13.75
CA ARG A 191 0.68 -22.98 -14.18
C ARG A 191 -0.46 -21.97 -14.18
N GLU A 192 -1.36 -22.13 -15.15
CA GLU A 192 -2.51 -21.26 -15.31
C GLU A 192 -3.81 -22.01 -15.02
N ALA A 193 -4.79 -21.31 -14.44
CA ALA A 193 -6.16 -21.79 -14.27
C ALA A 193 -7.15 -20.62 -14.38
N GLU A 194 -8.45 -20.91 -14.47
CA GLU A 194 -9.48 -19.90 -14.31
C GLU A 194 -9.80 -19.68 -12.82
N PHE A 195 -9.98 -18.42 -12.43
CA PHE A 195 -10.18 -18.00 -11.04
C PHE A 195 -11.42 -18.65 -10.41
N GLY A 196 -12.50 -18.82 -11.17
CA GLY A 196 -13.74 -19.45 -10.73
C GLY A 196 -13.60 -20.93 -10.37
N ASN A 197 -12.52 -21.59 -10.80
CA ASN A 197 -12.24 -22.99 -10.48
C ASN A 197 -11.46 -23.16 -9.17
N LEU A 198 -11.09 -22.07 -8.49
CA LEU A 198 -10.48 -22.13 -7.16
C LEU A 198 -11.55 -22.49 -6.12
N ARG A 199 -11.48 -23.69 -5.56
CA ARG A 199 -12.31 -24.08 -4.41
C ARG A 199 -11.99 -23.19 -3.20
N HIS A 200 -12.93 -22.35 -2.81
CA HIS A 200 -12.91 -21.63 -1.53
C HIS A 200 -13.26 -22.55 -0.35
N GLU A 201 -12.56 -23.66 -0.16
CA GLU A 201 -12.56 -24.30 1.16
C GLU A 201 -11.39 -23.69 1.93
N ARG A 202 -11.67 -22.55 2.56
CA ARG A 202 -10.82 -22.01 3.62
C ARG A 202 -10.64 -23.14 4.62
N ALA A 203 -9.39 -23.55 4.90
CA ALA A 203 -9.10 -24.57 5.92
C ALA A 203 -9.95 -24.27 7.16
N GLN A 204 -10.87 -25.18 7.47
CA GLN A 204 -11.71 -25.04 8.65
C GLN A 204 -10.77 -25.07 9.86
N GLU A 205 -10.93 -24.10 10.75
CA GLU A 205 -10.24 -24.08 12.04
C GLU A 205 -10.51 -25.42 12.75
N GLU A 206 -9.49 -26.27 12.87
CA GLU A 206 -9.59 -27.40 13.81
C GLU A 206 -9.69 -26.80 15.23
N ASP A 207 -10.77 -27.16 15.92
CA ASP A 207 -10.99 -27.02 17.36
C ASP A 207 -11.11 -25.61 17.99
N GLY A 208 -11.44 -24.57 17.21
CA GLY A 208 -11.93 -23.28 17.76
C GLY A 208 -11.00 -22.62 18.78
N LYS A 209 -9.73 -23.02 18.83
CA LYS A 209 -8.67 -22.44 19.66
C LYS A 209 -7.67 -21.80 18.71
N PRO A 210 -7.40 -20.49 18.85
CA PRO A 210 -6.32 -19.90 18.09
C PRO A 210 -5.04 -20.67 18.40
N LEU A 211 -4.35 -21.17 17.37
CA LEU A 211 -2.95 -21.59 17.47
C LEU A 211 -2.15 -20.34 17.87
N ALA A 212 -2.06 -20.05 19.16
CA ALA A 212 -1.39 -18.86 19.67
C ALA A 212 -0.16 -19.31 20.46
N PHE A 213 0.94 -19.49 19.75
CA PHE A 213 2.24 -19.74 20.36
C PHE A 213 2.80 -18.42 20.87
N GLN A 214 3.35 -18.43 22.09
CA GLN A 214 3.77 -17.20 22.75
C GLN A 214 5.18 -17.33 23.33
N ILE A 215 6.02 -16.33 23.08
CA ILE A 215 7.22 -16.09 23.90
C ILE A 215 6.82 -15.07 24.97
N ARG A 216 7.08 -15.43 26.22
CA ARG A 216 6.89 -14.55 27.38
C ARG A 216 8.19 -13.83 27.69
N GLU A 217 8.06 -12.68 28.34
CA GLU A 217 9.20 -11.91 28.85
C GLU A 217 10.09 -12.75 29.76
N ASP A 218 11.40 -12.54 29.65
CA ASP A 218 12.39 -13.19 30.52
C ASP A 218 12.29 -12.61 31.95
N GLU A 219 12.03 -11.31 32.08
CA GLU A 219 11.82 -10.61 33.37
C GLU A 219 10.51 -9.81 33.37
N PRO A 220 9.70 -9.90 34.44
CA PRO A 220 8.48 -9.10 34.59
C PRO A 220 8.80 -7.65 34.98
N HIS A 221 7.93 -6.73 34.57
CA HIS A 221 8.05 -5.30 34.88
C HIS A 221 8.04 -4.99 36.40
N LEU A 222 8.75 -3.92 36.79
CA LEU A 222 8.79 -3.41 38.17
C LEU A 222 7.37 -3.13 38.69
N GLY A 223 6.99 -3.82 39.77
CA GLY A 223 5.67 -3.72 40.40
C GLY A 223 4.67 -4.80 39.99
N THR A 224 5.03 -5.75 39.11
CA THR A 224 4.22 -6.94 38.83
C THR A 224 5.08 -8.20 38.79
N LEU A 225 4.54 -9.35 39.20
CA LEU A 225 5.19 -10.66 39.01
C LEU A 225 4.75 -11.35 37.71
N LEU A 226 3.95 -10.67 36.88
CA LEU A 226 3.31 -11.25 35.71
C LEU A 226 4.14 -10.98 34.46
N ARG A 227 4.72 -12.03 33.87
CA ARG A 227 5.36 -11.98 32.56
C ARG A 227 4.31 -11.90 31.46
N LYS A 228 4.33 -10.84 30.64
CA LYS A 228 3.41 -10.71 29.51
C LYS A 228 3.93 -11.47 28.30
N ALA A 229 3.01 -11.85 27.40
CA ALA A 229 3.38 -12.42 26.11
C ALA A 229 3.83 -11.30 25.17
N THR A 230 5.10 -11.31 24.78
CA THR A 230 5.68 -10.30 23.89
C THR A 230 5.46 -10.66 22.42
N ILE A 231 5.52 -11.94 22.10
CA ILE A 231 5.45 -12.44 20.72
C ILE A 231 4.27 -13.41 20.63
N LYS A 232 3.44 -13.26 19.59
CA LYS A 232 2.40 -14.23 19.23
C LYS A 232 2.69 -14.75 17.83
N SER A 233 2.64 -16.05 17.64
CA SER A 233 2.72 -16.69 16.32
C SER A 233 1.63 -17.72 16.13
N SER A 234 1.20 -17.87 14.88
CA SER A 234 0.23 -18.87 14.44
C SER A 234 0.84 -20.26 14.27
N VAL A 235 2.18 -20.38 14.38
CA VAL A 235 2.93 -21.64 14.34
C VAL A 235 3.95 -21.71 15.50
N PRO A 236 4.38 -22.91 15.93
CA PRO A 236 5.37 -23.04 16.99
C PRO A 236 6.69 -22.33 16.64
N LEU A 237 7.17 -21.50 17.56
CA LEU A 237 8.27 -20.57 17.32
C LEU A 237 9.63 -21.25 17.14
N THR A 238 9.81 -22.45 17.69
CA THR A 238 11.08 -23.20 17.63
C THR A 238 11.03 -24.41 16.70
N SER A 239 9.87 -24.69 16.11
CA SER A 239 9.71 -25.83 15.22
C SER A 239 10.24 -25.50 13.82
N ASN A 240 10.94 -26.46 13.24
CA ASN A 240 11.25 -26.45 11.81
C ASN A 240 10.05 -26.97 11.00
N TRP A 241 10.11 -26.83 9.67
CA TRP A 241 9.03 -27.24 8.78
C TRP A 241 8.53 -28.69 8.99
N LYS A 242 9.45 -29.63 9.20
CA LYS A 242 9.13 -31.06 9.39
C LYS A 242 8.41 -31.33 10.71
N ALA A 243 8.62 -30.50 11.72
CA ALA A 243 8.01 -30.62 13.04
C ALA A 243 6.64 -29.94 13.14
N LEU A 244 6.19 -29.22 12.10
CA LEU A 244 4.85 -28.64 12.04
C LEU A 244 3.80 -29.71 11.73
N SER A 245 2.62 -29.60 12.35
CA SER A 245 1.45 -30.37 11.92
C SER A 245 0.95 -29.89 10.55
N GLU A 246 0.16 -30.69 9.83
CA GLU A 246 -0.39 -30.25 8.54
C GLU A 246 -1.26 -29.00 8.67
N ALA A 247 -2.11 -28.90 9.70
CA ALA A 247 -2.87 -27.68 9.97
C ALA A 247 -1.98 -26.44 10.18
N GLN A 248 -0.82 -26.59 10.82
CA GLN A 248 0.14 -25.49 10.98
C GLN A 248 0.85 -25.16 9.66
N LYS A 249 1.17 -26.16 8.84
CA LYS A 249 1.71 -25.94 7.49
C LYS A 249 0.69 -25.22 6.61
N ASP A 250 -0.59 -25.55 6.72
CA ASP A 250 -1.68 -24.90 6.00
C ASP A 250 -1.82 -23.42 6.38
N VAL A 251 -1.63 -23.08 7.65
CA VAL A 251 -1.52 -21.68 8.08
C VAL A 251 -0.37 -20.98 7.33
N VAL A 252 0.82 -21.60 7.23
CA VAL A 252 1.93 -21.01 6.47
C VAL A 252 1.60 -20.89 4.99
N ARG A 253 1.09 -21.96 4.35
CA ARG A 253 0.68 -22.00 2.92
C ARG A 253 -0.39 -20.93 2.61
N SER A 254 -1.31 -20.66 3.53
CA SER A 254 -2.39 -19.67 3.34
C SER A 254 -1.91 -18.25 3.09
N HIS A 255 -0.67 -17.91 3.47
CA HIS A 255 -0.07 -16.61 3.17
C HIS A 255 0.30 -16.45 1.70
N TYR A 256 0.26 -17.53 0.91
CA TYR A 256 0.64 -17.57 -0.49
C TYR A 256 -0.61 -17.88 -1.32
N PRO A 257 -1.42 -16.87 -1.69
CA PRO A 257 -2.68 -17.07 -2.42
C PRO A 257 -2.54 -17.82 -3.74
N ALA A 258 -1.34 -17.82 -4.32
CA ALA A 258 -1.01 -18.47 -5.57
C ALA A 258 -0.03 -19.64 -5.40
N LEU A 259 0.09 -20.24 -4.21
CA LEU A 259 0.86 -21.47 -4.01
C LEU A 259 0.09 -22.68 -4.54
N GLU A 260 0.78 -23.58 -5.22
CA GLU A 260 0.19 -24.78 -5.78
C GLU A 260 -0.04 -25.88 -4.72
N GLU A 261 -0.99 -26.77 -4.98
CA GLU A 261 -1.21 -27.95 -4.14
C GLU A 261 0.03 -28.86 -4.15
N GLY A 262 0.48 -29.25 -2.96
CA GLY A 262 1.70 -30.05 -2.78
C GLY A 262 3.00 -29.26 -2.79
N ASP A 263 2.96 -27.98 -3.18
CA ASP A 263 4.11 -27.10 -3.04
C ASP A 263 4.28 -26.66 -1.58
N GLU A 264 5.51 -26.29 -1.25
CA GLU A 264 5.87 -25.85 0.08
C GLU A 264 6.61 -24.51 0.03
N PRO A 265 6.19 -23.52 0.84
CA PRO A 265 6.89 -22.25 0.90
C PRO A 265 8.27 -22.39 1.55
N PRO A 266 9.12 -21.36 1.42
CA PRO A 266 10.34 -21.27 2.20
C PRO A 266 10.00 -21.06 3.68
N PHE A 267 10.81 -21.62 4.58
CA PHE A 267 10.57 -21.53 6.03
C PHE A 267 11.88 -21.56 6.83
N PRO A 268 12.06 -20.77 7.90
CA PRO A 268 13.28 -20.80 8.70
C PRO A 268 13.63 -22.19 9.24
N VAL A 269 14.88 -22.64 9.06
CA VAL A 269 15.31 -24.01 9.47
C VAL A 269 15.19 -24.22 10.98
N ARG A 270 15.34 -23.15 11.77
CA ARG A 270 15.27 -23.17 13.24
C ARG A 270 13.95 -22.65 13.81
N GLY A 271 12.93 -22.48 12.96
CA GLY A 271 11.70 -21.77 13.30
C GLY A 271 11.90 -20.26 13.38
N GLU A 272 10.82 -19.53 13.68
CA GLU A 272 10.80 -18.06 13.64
C GLU A 272 11.31 -17.40 14.93
N GLY A 273 11.43 -18.15 16.02
CA GLY A 273 11.59 -17.63 17.37
C GLY A 273 12.82 -16.75 17.58
N GLU A 274 14.00 -17.23 17.15
CA GLU A 274 15.25 -16.46 17.30
C GLU A 274 15.23 -15.18 16.47
N LEU A 275 14.75 -15.26 15.23
CA LEU A 275 14.56 -14.08 14.39
C LEU A 275 13.59 -13.09 15.04
N LEU A 276 12.43 -13.56 15.51
CA LEU A 276 11.43 -12.71 16.14
C LEU A 276 11.91 -12.05 17.45
N LYS A 277 12.74 -12.74 18.25
CA LYS A 277 13.41 -12.16 19.42
C LYS A 277 14.34 -11.02 19.03
N VAL A 278 15.19 -11.21 18.01
CA VAL A 278 16.08 -10.16 17.50
C VAL A 278 15.26 -8.96 17.02
N LEU A 279 14.17 -9.20 16.29
CA LEU A 279 13.31 -8.13 15.77
C LEU A 279 12.59 -7.34 16.87
N HIS A 280 12.13 -8.01 17.93
CA HIS A 280 11.55 -7.32 19.08
C HIS A 280 12.60 -6.54 19.87
N ALA A 281 13.81 -7.08 20.05
CA ALA A 281 14.91 -6.36 20.70
C ALA A 281 15.29 -5.09 19.91
N VAL A 282 15.35 -5.18 18.58
CA VAL A 282 15.54 -4.01 17.71
C VAL A 282 14.37 -3.04 17.84
N GLY A 283 13.13 -3.52 17.75
CA GLY A 283 11.94 -2.69 17.92
C GLY A 283 11.93 -1.91 19.24
N ASN A 284 12.24 -2.57 20.35
CA ASN A 284 12.38 -1.96 21.66
C ASN A 284 13.50 -0.92 21.71
N ARG A 285 14.68 -1.23 21.16
CA ARG A 285 15.83 -0.32 21.13
C ARG A 285 15.50 1.01 20.42
N TYR A 286 14.73 0.94 19.34
CA TYR A 286 14.32 2.11 18.55
C TYR A 286 12.94 2.65 18.91
N ASN A 287 12.31 2.11 19.97
CA ASN A 287 10.95 2.47 20.40
C ASN A 287 9.93 2.42 19.24
N ALA A 288 10.12 1.46 18.32
CA ALA A 288 9.32 1.32 17.12
C ALA A 288 8.06 0.51 17.40
N THR A 289 6.95 0.94 16.80
CA THR A 289 5.64 0.31 16.95
C THR A 289 4.97 0.11 15.60
N GLY A 290 4.12 -0.92 15.52
CA GLY A 290 3.34 -1.25 14.33
C GLY A 290 3.86 -2.48 13.60
N MET A 291 3.23 -2.76 12.45
CA MET A 291 3.50 -3.96 11.67
C MET A 291 4.71 -3.75 10.74
N LEU A 292 5.85 -4.32 11.12
CA LEU A 292 7.00 -4.48 10.25
C LEU A 292 6.73 -5.58 9.22
N ARG A 293 6.87 -5.25 7.93
CA ARG A 293 6.66 -6.19 6.81
C ARG A 293 7.89 -6.22 5.92
N LEU A 294 8.52 -7.38 5.82
CA LEU A 294 9.66 -7.63 4.94
C LEU A 294 9.36 -8.85 4.06
N ASN A 295 9.73 -8.77 2.78
CA ASN A 295 9.77 -9.92 1.88
C ASN A 295 11.22 -10.34 1.70
N VAL A 296 11.53 -11.57 2.09
CA VAL A 296 12.87 -12.16 1.97
C VAL A 296 12.86 -13.07 0.74
N LEU A 297 13.61 -12.75 -0.30
CA LEU A 297 13.79 -13.65 -1.43
C LEU A 297 14.72 -14.79 -1.01
N VAL A 298 14.20 -16.00 -0.91
CA VAL A 298 14.95 -17.21 -0.53
C VAL A 298 15.28 -17.98 -1.79
N GLY A 299 16.56 -18.22 -2.02
CA GLY A 299 17.04 -19.02 -3.16
C GLY A 299 16.71 -20.51 -3.03
N ALA A 300 16.84 -21.23 -4.14
CA ALA A 300 16.71 -22.69 -4.18
C ALA A 300 17.74 -23.43 -3.28
N ASP A 301 18.81 -22.76 -2.87
CA ASP A 301 19.81 -23.24 -1.92
C ASP A 301 19.43 -22.97 -0.45
N GLY A 302 18.28 -22.34 -0.19
CA GLY A 302 17.82 -21.99 1.15
C GLY A 302 18.45 -20.73 1.73
N LYS A 303 19.28 -20.02 0.96
CA LYS A 303 19.90 -18.76 1.41
C LYS A 303 19.05 -17.57 1.03
N ALA A 304 18.96 -16.58 1.93
CA ALA A 304 18.37 -15.30 1.59
C ALA A 304 19.25 -14.57 0.57
N LYS A 305 18.65 -14.13 -0.54
CA LYS A 305 19.32 -13.38 -1.61
C LYS A 305 19.07 -11.89 -1.51
N GLN A 306 17.87 -11.51 -1.07
CA GLN A 306 17.45 -10.12 -0.98
C GLN A 306 16.38 -9.97 0.10
N VAL A 307 16.34 -8.81 0.75
CA VAL A 307 15.21 -8.41 1.59
C VAL A 307 14.65 -7.09 1.08
N ALA A 308 13.36 -7.07 0.79
CA ALA A 308 12.62 -5.89 0.41
C ALA A 308 11.67 -5.48 1.54
N ARG A 309 11.69 -4.19 1.92
CA ARG A 309 10.66 -3.64 2.81
C ARG A 309 9.36 -3.53 2.04
N VAL A 310 8.28 -3.90 2.72
CA VAL A 310 6.92 -3.67 2.24
C VAL A 310 6.29 -2.54 3.05
N GLY A 311 5.82 -1.51 2.35
CA GLY A 311 5.23 -0.31 2.97
C GLY A 311 6.28 0.61 3.62
N ASP A 312 5.81 1.43 4.54
CA ASP A 312 6.64 2.37 5.30
C ASP A 312 6.84 1.88 6.73
N PHE A 313 8.10 1.93 7.18
CA PHE A 313 8.50 1.63 8.55
C PHE A 313 9.83 2.37 8.82
N ASP A 314 10.19 2.51 10.09
CA ASP A 314 11.46 3.11 10.49
C ASP A 314 12.66 2.47 9.75
N GLN A 315 13.50 3.30 9.14
CA GLN A 315 14.58 2.84 8.25
C GLN A 315 15.67 2.09 9.02
N ASP A 316 15.97 2.51 10.25
CA ASP A 316 17.00 1.86 11.06
C ASP A 316 16.51 0.49 11.49
N VAL A 317 15.26 0.38 11.98
CA VAL A 317 14.67 -0.92 12.30
C VAL A 317 14.65 -1.85 11.09
N VAL A 318 14.22 -1.34 9.92
CA VAL A 318 14.21 -2.11 8.68
C VAL A 318 15.60 -2.62 8.31
N ARG A 319 16.63 -1.79 8.43
CA ARG A 319 18.01 -2.16 8.12
C ARG A 319 18.52 -3.30 9.00
N TYR A 320 18.32 -3.21 10.32
CA TYR A 320 18.73 -4.28 11.24
C TYR A 320 17.89 -5.54 11.04
N ALA A 321 16.58 -5.40 10.86
CA ALA A 321 15.68 -6.51 10.60
C ALA A 321 16.02 -7.25 9.31
N ALA A 322 16.30 -6.51 8.23
CA ALA A 322 16.74 -7.06 6.96
C ALA A 322 18.07 -7.80 7.11
N SER A 323 19.02 -7.25 7.87
CA SER A 323 20.30 -7.91 8.15
C SER A 323 20.10 -9.22 8.92
N ALA A 324 19.22 -9.21 9.93
CA ALA A 324 18.89 -10.40 10.72
C ALA A 324 18.22 -11.49 9.86
N ALA A 325 17.34 -11.10 8.94
CA ALA A 325 16.70 -12.01 7.98
C ALA A 325 17.69 -12.55 6.93
N MET A 326 18.60 -11.72 6.43
CA MET A 326 19.61 -12.13 5.43
C MET A 326 20.55 -13.22 5.94
N VAL A 327 20.86 -13.27 7.24
CA VAL A 327 21.74 -14.28 7.84
C VAL A 327 21.01 -15.53 8.33
N GLN A 328 19.67 -15.58 8.20
CA GLN A 328 18.93 -16.80 8.51
C GLN A 328 19.15 -17.87 7.44
N GLU A 329 19.13 -19.11 7.88
CA GLU A 329 19.03 -20.27 7.00
C GLU A 329 17.55 -20.66 6.86
N TYR A 330 17.13 -20.86 5.61
CA TYR A 330 15.77 -21.26 5.27
C TYR A 330 15.80 -22.66 4.64
N LYS A 331 14.78 -23.45 4.94
CA LYS A 331 14.35 -24.51 4.04
C LYS A 331 13.90 -23.84 2.74
N PRO A 332 14.47 -24.20 1.57
CA PRO A 332 14.04 -23.61 0.31
C PRO A 332 12.59 -23.98 0.02
N ALA A 333 11.92 -23.17 -0.79
CA ALA A 333 10.62 -23.56 -1.31
C ALA A 333 10.74 -24.86 -2.11
N LEU A 334 9.70 -25.68 -2.11
CA LEU A 334 9.59 -26.81 -3.03
C LEU A 334 8.48 -26.49 -4.02
N CYS A 335 8.85 -26.36 -5.29
CA CYS A 335 7.95 -26.21 -6.42
C CYS A 335 7.99 -27.52 -7.21
N HIS A 336 6.89 -28.26 -7.25
CA HIS A 336 6.81 -29.59 -7.87
C HIS A 336 7.87 -30.58 -7.36
N GLY A 337 8.15 -30.55 -6.06
CA GLY A 337 9.15 -31.43 -5.43
C GLY A 337 10.61 -31.03 -5.68
N ALA A 338 10.87 -29.95 -6.43
CA ALA A 338 12.21 -29.42 -6.63
C ALA A 338 12.43 -28.11 -5.85
N PRO A 339 13.62 -27.88 -5.26
CA PRO A 339 13.95 -26.60 -4.64
C PRO A 339 13.83 -25.44 -5.64
N CYS A 340 13.11 -24.40 -5.25
CA CYS A 340 12.88 -23.21 -6.07
C CYS A 340 13.09 -21.93 -5.26
N GLU A 341 13.28 -20.83 -5.99
CA GLU A 341 13.35 -19.50 -5.41
C GLU A 341 11.95 -18.95 -5.13
N MET A 342 11.73 -18.43 -3.92
CA MET A 342 10.42 -17.90 -3.50
C MET A 342 10.59 -16.87 -2.39
N MET A 343 9.66 -15.91 -2.32
CA MET A 343 9.65 -14.92 -1.25
C MET A 343 9.09 -15.52 0.04
N TYR A 344 9.75 -15.28 1.17
CA TYR A 344 9.22 -15.51 2.51
C TYR A 344 8.70 -14.18 3.08
N ALA A 345 7.40 -14.13 3.43
CA ALA A 345 6.83 -12.98 4.11
C ALA A 345 7.15 -13.01 5.60
N LEU A 346 8.02 -12.11 6.04
CA LEU A 346 8.21 -11.81 7.45
C LEU A 346 7.27 -10.68 7.86
N ARG A 347 6.37 -10.98 8.81
CA ARG A 347 5.37 -10.04 9.31
C ARG A 347 5.43 -10.04 10.84
N VAL A 348 5.81 -8.90 11.42
CA VAL A 348 6.02 -8.78 12.87
C VAL A 348 5.32 -7.55 13.38
N ASN A 349 4.38 -7.73 14.31
CA ASN A 349 3.78 -6.61 15.01
C ASN A 349 4.66 -6.21 16.19
N LEU A 350 5.42 -5.12 16.02
CA LEU A 350 6.24 -4.57 17.08
C LEU A 350 5.35 -3.73 18.00
N VAL A 351 5.32 -4.11 19.27
CA VAL A 351 4.59 -3.37 20.30
C VAL A 351 5.58 -2.77 21.27
N ARG A 352 5.32 -1.55 21.72
CA ARG A 352 6.11 -0.92 22.77
C ARG A 352 5.89 -1.71 24.05
N GLN A 353 6.95 -2.32 24.56
CA GLN A 353 6.95 -2.77 25.94
C GLN A 353 7.01 -1.50 26.81
N MET A 354 5.90 -1.18 27.48
CA MET A 354 5.90 -0.12 28.48
C MET A 354 6.90 -0.51 29.57
N PRO A 355 7.78 0.40 30.04
CA PRO A 355 8.75 0.09 31.08
C PRO A 355 8.10 -0.44 32.36
#